data_AF-A0A957RW81-F1
#
_entry.id   AF-A0A957RW81-F1
#
_cell.length_a   1.000
_cell.length_b   1.000
_cell.length_c   1.000
_cell.angle_alpha   90.00
_cell.angle_beta   90.00
_cell.angle_gamma   90.00
#
_symmetry.space_group_name_H-M   'P 1'
#
loop_
_entity.id
_entity.type
_entity.pdbx_description
1 polymer ?
#
loop_
_entity_poly.entity_id
_entity_poly.type
_entity_poly.pdbx_seq_one_letter_code
_entity_poly.pdbx_strand_id
1 'polypeptide(L)'
;MDTLRGVVERITYHNEENGYTVAKLTPERDGRTLFGPEREVPVVGNMLGLNVGEFVELTGRWSVHSEYGRQFQVETFRPVLPATIAGLEKYLGSGLIKGVGPVTARRIVKQFGLDTLEVIEGEPERLGEVPGVGPKRVAMITTTWAEQRAIKEVMLFLQSNGVSTSLATKIYKYYGDDAINQVRADPYRLARDIFGIGFLTADRIAQAMGLAPDAPERVAAGIAYALNQATDEGHVFLPTAELVQQATDLLDVTAQQVGLGVIRLWGEDQIKVTPAAGGEEMILPLTAPTADGIPQLVAEHGQIYAAATPAQAEELLHEERAIYLTPLYYSEVGVANRLRRLLQTGESCFDHFAR
;
A
#
# COMPACT_ATOMS: atom_id res chain seq x y z
N MET A 1 -16.32 -2.43 29.93
CA MET A 1 -15.09 -2.71 29.17
C MET A 1 -13.94 -2.19 29.98
N ASP A 2 -12.93 -3.01 30.18
CA ASP A 2 -11.74 -2.67 30.93
C ASP A 2 -10.66 -2.17 29.96
N THR A 3 -9.79 -1.27 30.44
CA THR A 3 -8.67 -0.75 29.67
C THR A 3 -7.37 -1.16 30.34
N LEU A 4 -6.41 -1.67 29.55
CA LEU A 4 -5.11 -2.14 30.01
C LEU A 4 -4.01 -1.46 29.19
N ARG A 5 -3.13 -0.72 29.86
CA ARG A 5 -1.97 -0.07 29.23
C ARG A 5 -0.69 -0.75 29.65
N GLY A 6 0.26 -0.90 28.74
CA GLY A 6 1.58 -1.41 29.08
C GLY A 6 2.45 -1.75 27.88
N VAL A 7 3.63 -2.30 28.17
CA VAL A 7 4.62 -2.69 27.16
C VAL A 7 4.49 -4.17 26.84
N VAL A 8 4.51 -4.51 25.56
CA VAL A 8 4.57 -5.89 25.10
C VAL A 8 5.97 -6.44 25.37
N GLU A 9 6.11 -7.38 26.30
CA GLU A 9 7.41 -8.01 26.63
C GLU A 9 7.78 -9.12 25.66
N ARG A 10 6.79 -9.90 25.24
CA ARG A 10 6.98 -11.01 24.30
C ARG A 10 5.67 -11.42 23.65
N ILE A 11 5.76 -11.89 22.42
CA ILE A 11 4.65 -12.51 21.71
C ILE A 11 4.88 -14.02 21.77
N THR A 12 3.93 -14.74 22.37
CA THR A 12 4.01 -16.19 22.55
C THR A 12 3.52 -16.91 21.29
N TYR A 13 2.52 -16.35 20.61
CA TYR A 13 1.96 -16.90 19.39
C TYR A 13 1.36 -15.76 18.56
N HIS A 14 1.54 -15.83 17.25
CA HIS A 14 0.96 -14.91 16.30
C HIS A 14 0.53 -15.70 15.07
N ASN A 15 -0.69 -15.44 14.61
CA ASN A 15 -1.23 -15.97 13.36
C ASN A 15 -1.38 -14.82 12.36
N GLU A 16 -0.65 -14.92 11.25
CA GLU A 16 -0.56 -13.89 10.22
C GLU A 16 -1.84 -13.77 9.35
N GLU A 17 -2.68 -14.81 9.26
CA GLU A 17 -3.88 -14.83 8.40
C GLU A 17 -5.08 -14.13 9.05
N ASN A 18 -5.22 -14.23 10.37
CA ASN A 18 -6.38 -13.69 11.10
C ASN A 18 -6.00 -12.64 12.16
N GLY A 19 -4.70 -12.36 12.34
CA GLY A 19 -4.20 -11.38 13.32
C GLY A 19 -4.32 -11.83 14.77
N TYR A 20 -4.65 -13.10 15.02
CA TYR A 20 -4.76 -13.61 16.38
C TYR A 20 -3.38 -13.66 17.03
N THR A 21 -3.23 -12.89 18.10
CA THR A 21 -1.96 -12.73 18.81
C THR A 21 -2.17 -13.08 20.28
N VAL A 22 -1.25 -13.88 20.81
CA VAL A 22 -1.09 -14.16 22.24
C VAL A 22 0.20 -13.49 22.68
N ALA A 23 0.09 -12.42 23.46
CA ALA A 23 1.24 -11.67 23.95
C ALA A 23 1.27 -11.58 25.47
N LYS A 24 2.44 -11.30 26.02
CA LYS A 24 2.65 -10.99 27.43
C LYS A 24 2.90 -9.49 27.53
N LEU A 25 1.99 -8.81 28.23
CA LEU A 25 2.06 -7.37 28.45
C LEU A 25 2.43 -7.10 29.90
N THR A 26 3.42 -6.24 30.11
CA THR A 26 3.73 -5.69 31.43
C THR A 26 2.91 -4.44 31.65
N PRO A 27 1.93 -4.46 32.57
CA PRO A 27 1.04 -3.31 32.79
C PRO A 27 1.80 -2.12 33.36
N GLU A 28 1.40 -0.93 32.91
CA GLU A 28 1.80 0.33 33.51
C GLU A 28 1.22 0.44 34.92
N ARG A 29 2.07 0.73 35.92
CA ARG A 29 1.63 0.85 37.31
C ARG A 29 0.75 2.07 37.50
N ASP A 30 -0.55 1.89 37.43
CA ASP A 30 -1.49 2.79 38.08
C ASP A 30 -1.81 2.23 39.48
N GLY A 31 -1.77 3.06 40.51
CA GLY A 31 -1.68 2.68 41.93
C GLY A 31 -2.90 1.95 42.53
N ARG A 32 -3.66 1.18 41.76
CA ARG A 32 -4.94 0.57 42.16
C ARG A 32 -5.03 -0.95 42.08
N THR A 33 -4.04 -1.65 41.57
CA THR A 33 -4.00 -3.12 41.64
C THR A 33 -3.05 -3.60 42.73
N LEU A 34 -3.63 -3.83 43.91
CA LEU A 34 -3.12 -4.76 44.92
C LEU A 34 -2.85 -6.12 44.25
N PHE A 35 -1.83 -6.86 44.70
CA PHE A 35 -1.41 -8.23 44.30
C PHE A 35 -0.16 -8.36 43.39
N GLY A 36 1.03 -8.26 44.01
CA GLY A 36 2.22 -9.09 43.68
C GLY A 36 3.31 -8.47 42.76
N PRO A 37 4.57 -8.95 42.87
CA PRO A 37 5.70 -8.46 42.08
C PRO A 37 5.60 -8.95 40.62
N GLU A 38 5.88 -8.07 39.65
CA GLU A 38 6.14 -8.33 38.22
C GLU A 38 5.33 -9.49 37.57
N ARG A 39 4.00 -9.37 37.48
CA ARG A 39 3.22 -10.31 36.67
C ARG A 39 2.91 -9.76 35.29
N GLU A 40 3.63 -10.28 34.30
CA GLU A 40 3.22 -10.24 32.89
C GLU A 40 1.77 -10.72 32.75
N VAL A 41 0.92 -9.92 32.12
CA VAL A 41 -0.46 -10.26 31.83
C VAL A 41 -0.54 -10.89 30.44
N PRO A 42 -1.08 -12.13 30.29
CA PRO A 42 -1.36 -12.68 28.97
C PRO A 42 -2.55 -11.94 28.34
N VAL A 43 -2.33 -11.40 27.15
CA VAL A 43 -3.33 -10.71 26.33
C VAL A 43 -3.58 -11.55 25.07
N VAL A 44 -4.85 -11.73 24.71
CA VAL A 44 -5.28 -12.57 23.59
C VAL A 44 -6.34 -11.86 22.77
N GLY A 45 -6.23 -11.89 21.44
CA GLY A 45 -7.20 -11.25 20.56
C GLY A 45 -6.61 -10.94 19.19
N ASN A 46 -7.40 -10.27 18.35
CA ASN A 46 -6.91 -9.78 17.08
C ASN A 46 -6.07 -8.51 17.32
N MET A 47 -4.75 -8.66 17.32
CA MET A 47 -3.79 -7.58 17.53
C MET A 47 -2.78 -7.59 16.39
N LEU A 48 -3.30 -7.28 15.20
CA LEU A 48 -2.56 -7.30 13.95
C LEU A 48 -1.54 -6.17 13.93
N GLY A 49 -0.24 -6.49 13.90
CA GLY A 49 0.84 -5.50 13.92
C GLY A 49 1.40 -5.12 15.30
N LEU A 50 1.03 -5.84 16.36
CA LEU A 50 1.62 -5.69 17.70
C LEU A 50 3.09 -6.12 17.70
N ASN A 51 4.02 -5.25 18.13
CA ASN A 51 5.44 -5.59 18.24
C ASN A 51 5.91 -5.75 19.69
N VAL A 52 6.91 -6.59 19.89
CA VAL A 52 7.62 -6.68 21.17
C VAL A 52 8.35 -5.35 21.43
N GLY A 53 8.22 -4.81 22.64
CA GLY A 53 8.76 -3.52 23.05
C GLY A 53 7.82 -2.33 22.79
N GLU A 54 6.66 -2.56 22.16
CA GLU A 54 5.69 -1.50 21.87
C GLU A 54 4.80 -1.19 23.09
N PHE A 55 4.56 0.10 23.34
CA PHE A 55 3.64 0.55 24.38
C PHE A 55 2.23 0.68 23.78
N VAL A 56 1.28 -0.05 24.35
CA VAL A 56 -0.08 -0.17 23.80
C VAL A 56 -1.15 0.05 24.86
N GLU A 57 -2.27 0.59 24.42
CA GLU A 57 -3.53 0.59 25.16
C GLU A 57 -4.48 -0.42 24.54
N LEU A 58 -4.91 -1.38 25.36
CA LEU A 58 -5.84 -2.44 25.02
C LEU A 58 -7.18 -2.16 25.67
N THR A 59 -8.28 -2.35 24.95
CA THR A 59 -9.64 -2.34 25.52
C THR A 59 -10.28 -3.70 25.31
N GLY A 60 -10.93 -4.20 26.34
CA GLY A 60 -11.51 -5.54 26.27
C GLY A 60 -12.08 -6.02 27.61
N ARG A 61 -11.97 -7.33 27.82
CA ARG A 61 -12.59 -8.01 28.96
C ARG A 61 -11.68 -9.09 29.54
N TRP A 62 -11.68 -9.22 30.86
CA TRP A 62 -10.99 -10.32 31.52
C TRP A 62 -11.75 -11.63 31.31
N SER A 63 -11.02 -12.66 30.86
CA SER A 63 -11.53 -14.03 30.75
C SER A 63 -10.61 -14.99 31.50
N VAL A 64 -11.14 -16.15 31.88
CA VAL A 64 -10.37 -17.22 32.53
C VAL A 64 -10.42 -18.43 31.63
N HIS A 65 -9.27 -18.84 31.10
CA HIS A 65 -9.13 -20.07 30.34
C HIS A 65 -8.88 -21.24 31.30
N SER A 66 -9.46 -22.40 31.00
CA SER A 66 -9.36 -23.62 31.82
C SER A 66 -7.92 -24.11 32.02
N GLU A 67 -7.09 -24.04 30.97
CA GLU A 67 -5.68 -24.48 31.01
C GLU A 67 -4.66 -23.37 31.29
N TYR A 68 -4.93 -22.13 30.88
CA TYR A 68 -3.92 -21.05 30.87
C TYR A 68 -4.20 -19.93 31.90
N GLY A 69 -5.31 -20.03 32.64
CA GLY A 69 -5.67 -19.10 33.69
C GLY A 69 -6.21 -17.76 33.17
N ARG A 70 -6.01 -16.69 33.96
CA ARG A 70 -6.59 -15.36 33.69
C ARG A 70 -5.87 -14.67 32.54
N GLN A 71 -6.63 -14.31 31.50
CA GLN A 71 -6.15 -13.63 30.31
C GLN A 71 -7.03 -12.43 29.97
N PHE A 72 -6.45 -11.42 29.34
CA PHE A 72 -7.17 -10.24 28.89
C PHE A 72 -7.55 -10.42 27.42
N GLN A 73 -8.85 -10.54 27.15
CA GLN A 73 -9.36 -10.69 25.79
C GLN A 73 -9.52 -9.30 25.17
N VAL A 74 -8.69 -9.01 24.17
CA VAL A 74 -8.60 -7.72 23.49
C VAL A 74 -9.65 -7.65 22.39
N GLU A 75 -10.47 -6.60 22.43
CA GLU A 75 -11.42 -6.28 21.38
C GLU A 75 -10.87 -5.18 20.46
N THR A 76 -10.21 -4.18 21.04
CA THR A 76 -9.53 -3.12 20.29
C THR A 76 -8.18 -2.80 20.94
N PHE A 77 -7.20 -2.43 20.12
CA PHE A 77 -5.91 -1.95 20.60
C PHE A 77 -5.46 -0.71 19.84
N ARG A 78 -4.70 0.16 20.51
CA ARG A 78 -4.00 1.27 19.86
C ARG A 78 -2.57 1.39 20.38
N PRO A 79 -1.59 1.62 19.50
CA PRO A 79 -0.26 2.04 19.94
C PRO A 79 -0.38 3.42 20.57
N VAL A 80 0.17 3.59 21.75
CA VAL A 80 0.20 4.89 22.44
C VAL A 80 1.66 5.27 22.58
N LEU A 81 2.03 6.46 22.09
CA LEU A 81 3.33 7.03 22.37
C LEU A 81 3.55 7.00 23.89
N PRO A 82 4.71 6.54 24.39
CA PRO A 82 4.87 6.28 25.81
C PRO A 82 4.61 7.57 26.59
N ALA A 83 3.49 7.61 27.30
CA ALA A 83 3.12 8.73 28.18
C ALA A 83 3.83 8.63 29.55
N THR A 84 4.80 7.71 29.69
CA THR A 84 5.53 7.48 30.93
C THR A 84 7.02 7.25 30.73
N ILE A 85 7.77 7.71 31.74
CA ILE A 85 9.22 7.56 31.88
C ILE A 85 9.64 6.08 31.76
N ALA A 86 8.90 5.16 32.40
CA ALA A 86 9.21 3.74 32.33
C ALA A 86 9.01 3.15 30.91
N GLY A 87 8.00 3.62 30.17
CA GLY A 87 7.78 3.24 28.78
C GLY A 87 8.90 3.71 27.86
N LEU A 88 9.38 4.95 28.05
CA LEU A 88 10.52 5.51 27.30
C LEU A 88 11.82 4.75 27.56
N GLU A 89 12.10 4.37 28.81
CA GLU A 89 13.31 3.62 29.15
C GLU A 89 13.33 2.24 28.49
N LYS A 90 12.18 1.55 28.49
CA LYS A 90 12.04 0.24 27.82
C LYS A 90 12.12 0.37 26.30
N TYR A 91 11.47 1.38 25.73
CA TYR A 91 11.46 1.60 24.29
C TYR A 91 12.87 1.87 23.74
N LEU A 92 13.59 2.82 24.34
CA LEU A 92 14.96 3.14 23.95
C LEU A 92 15.93 1.99 24.25
N GLY A 93 15.68 1.23 25.31
CA GLY A 93 16.51 0.11 25.75
C GLY A 93 16.22 -1.25 25.08
N SER A 94 15.22 -1.31 24.20
CA SER A 94 14.74 -2.53 23.53
C SER A 94 15.73 -3.13 22.51
N GLY A 95 16.80 -2.38 22.17
CA GLY A 95 17.75 -2.77 21.13
C GLY A 95 17.33 -2.36 19.72
N LEU A 96 16.18 -1.70 19.55
CA LEU A 96 15.76 -1.08 18.27
C LEU A 96 16.73 0.03 17.82
N ILE A 97 17.33 0.75 18.78
CA ILE A 97 18.28 1.82 18.51
C ILE A 97 19.69 1.31 18.79
N LYS A 98 20.48 1.12 17.73
CA LYS A 98 21.88 0.72 17.85
C LYS A 98 22.65 1.75 18.69
N GLY A 99 23.33 1.26 19.72
CA GLY A 99 24.09 2.09 20.65
C GLY A 99 23.34 2.49 21.92
N VAL A 100 22.03 2.22 22.04
CA VAL A 100 21.24 2.43 23.25
C VAL A 100 20.86 1.09 23.89
N GLY A 101 21.59 0.72 24.94
CA GLY A 101 21.22 -0.42 25.79
C GLY A 101 20.35 0.04 26.97
N PRO A 102 19.79 -0.90 27.76
CA PRO A 102 18.91 -0.59 28.90
C PRO A 102 19.51 0.40 29.91
N VAL A 103 20.83 0.32 30.15
CA VAL A 103 21.54 1.25 31.05
C VAL A 103 21.63 2.65 30.46
N THR A 104 21.90 2.75 29.16
CA THR A 104 21.98 4.04 28.45
C THR A 104 20.59 4.68 28.35
N ALA A 105 19.57 3.89 28.01
CA ALA A 105 18.18 4.32 27.97
C ALA A 105 17.73 4.94 29.30
N ARG A 106 17.96 4.26 30.42
CA ARG A 106 17.69 4.82 31.77
C ARG A 106 18.39 6.15 32.01
N ARG A 107 19.64 6.31 31.56
CA ARG A 107 20.37 7.57 31.75
C ARG A 107 19.81 8.70 30.90
N ILE A 108 19.45 8.41 29.65
CA ILE A 108 18.85 9.39 28.73
C ILE A 108 17.50 9.85 29.28
N VAL A 109 16.62 8.92 29.63
CA VAL A 109 15.28 9.27 30.15
C VAL A 109 15.35 9.90 31.53
N LYS A 110 16.31 9.52 32.37
CA LYS A 110 16.54 10.22 33.65
C LYS A 110 16.92 11.69 33.46
N GLN A 111 17.60 12.02 32.36
CA GLN A 111 18.03 13.39 32.06
C GLN A 111 16.92 14.21 31.41
N PHE A 112 16.23 13.64 30.41
CA PHE A 112 15.27 14.38 29.58
C PHE A 112 13.79 14.07 29.88
N GLY A 113 13.50 13.08 30.73
CA GLY A 113 12.14 12.76 31.12
C GLY A 113 11.26 12.38 29.93
N LEU A 114 10.04 12.95 29.89
CA LEU A 114 9.09 12.71 28.78
C LEU A 114 9.55 13.36 27.47
N ASP A 115 10.37 14.41 27.55
CA ASP A 115 10.87 15.17 26.39
C ASP A 115 12.02 14.44 25.67
N THR A 116 12.39 13.24 26.14
CA THR A 116 13.49 12.45 25.56
C THR A 116 13.34 12.25 24.05
N LEU A 117 12.12 12.02 23.55
CA LEU A 117 11.86 11.83 22.13
C LEU A 117 12.12 13.12 21.34
N GLU A 118 11.60 14.24 21.84
CA GLU A 118 11.78 15.56 21.22
C GLU A 118 13.26 15.97 21.21
N VAL A 119 14.01 15.64 22.26
CA VAL A 119 15.46 15.91 22.31
C VAL A 119 16.23 15.06 21.31
N ILE A 120 15.92 13.76 21.16
CA ILE A 120 16.58 12.92 20.14
C ILE A 120 16.28 13.45 18.73
N GLU A 121 15.10 14.03 18.54
CA GLU A 121 14.57 14.47 17.24
C GLU A 121 15.02 15.88 16.82
N GLY A 122 14.93 16.85 17.72
CA GLY A 122 15.22 18.26 17.45
C GLY A 122 16.62 18.70 17.87
N GLU A 123 17.14 18.16 18.97
CA GLU A 123 18.41 18.59 19.58
C GLU A 123 19.31 17.40 19.97
N PRO A 124 19.64 16.50 19.03
CA PRO A 124 20.36 15.26 19.34
C PRO A 124 21.74 15.50 19.98
N GLU A 125 22.32 16.68 19.79
CA GLU A 125 23.61 17.08 20.38
C GLU A 125 23.56 17.09 21.91
N ARG A 126 22.39 17.39 22.49
CA ARG A 126 22.16 17.37 23.94
C ARG A 126 22.25 15.97 24.53
N LEU A 127 22.10 14.91 23.73
CA LEU A 127 22.37 13.55 24.19
C LEU A 127 23.81 13.40 24.73
N GLY A 128 24.75 14.25 24.29
CA GLY A 128 26.11 14.32 24.81
C GLY A 128 26.21 14.80 26.27
N GLU A 129 25.18 15.45 26.81
CA GLU A 129 25.08 15.85 28.22
C GLU A 129 24.92 14.61 29.14
N VAL A 130 24.47 13.48 28.59
CA VAL A 130 24.20 12.26 29.33
C VAL A 130 25.51 11.48 29.60
N PRO A 131 25.84 11.17 30.86
CA PRO A 131 27.06 10.44 31.20
C PRO A 131 27.15 9.07 30.48
N GLY A 132 28.17 8.90 29.64
CA GLY A 132 28.41 7.66 28.88
C GLY A 132 27.86 7.65 27.45
N VAL A 133 27.23 8.75 27.02
CA VAL A 133 26.83 8.99 25.63
C VAL A 133 27.82 9.97 25.01
N GLY A 134 28.94 9.44 24.51
CA GLY A 134 29.95 10.26 23.80
C GLY A 134 29.53 10.62 22.36
N PRO A 135 30.26 11.52 21.69
CA PRO A 135 29.90 12.05 20.37
C PRO A 135 29.72 10.96 19.29
N LYS A 136 30.53 9.89 19.31
CA LYS A 136 30.34 8.72 18.42
C LYS A 136 29.00 8.02 18.63
N ARG A 137 28.53 7.95 19.89
CA ARG A 137 27.28 7.29 20.25
C ARG A 137 26.09 8.20 19.93
N VAL A 138 26.22 9.51 20.13
CA VAL A 138 25.24 10.51 19.66
C VAL A 138 25.01 10.34 18.16
N ALA A 139 26.05 10.40 17.34
CA ALA A 139 25.93 10.24 15.89
C ALA A 139 25.25 8.92 15.48
N MET A 140 25.61 7.81 16.13
CA MET A 140 25.00 6.50 15.88
C MET A 140 23.51 6.45 16.23
N ILE A 141 23.15 7.07 17.36
CA ILE A 141 21.75 7.20 17.80
C ILE A 141 20.99 8.05 16.79
N THR A 142 21.51 9.19 16.38
CA THR A 142 20.87 10.09 15.41
C THR A 142 20.62 9.40 14.06
N THR A 143 21.62 8.71 13.52
CA THR A 143 21.46 7.98 12.25
C THR A 143 20.45 6.85 12.37
N THR A 144 20.56 6.01 13.40
CA THR A 144 19.63 4.88 13.58
C THR A 144 18.22 5.37 13.89
N TRP A 145 18.08 6.49 14.62
CA TRP A 145 16.80 7.11 14.90
C TRP A 145 16.14 7.65 13.63
N ALA A 146 16.90 8.33 12.76
CA ALA A 146 16.40 8.80 11.48
C ALA A 146 15.93 7.65 10.58
N GLU A 147 16.73 6.58 10.47
CA GLU A 147 16.37 5.37 9.72
C GLU A 147 15.10 4.70 10.27
N GLN A 148 14.99 4.56 11.60
CA GLN A 148 13.81 3.96 12.24
C GLN A 148 12.57 4.87 12.17
N ARG A 149 12.77 6.19 12.16
CA ARG A 149 11.68 7.17 12.05
C ARG A 149 11.04 7.11 10.67
N ALA A 150 11.83 7.11 9.60
CA ALA A 150 11.29 7.02 8.24
C ALA A 150 10.45 5.75 8.06
N ILE A 151 10.96 4.60 8.52
CA ILE A 151 10.21 3.34 8.56
C ILE A 151 8.90 3.49 9.33
N LYS A 152 8.95 4.06 10.54
CA LYS A 152 7.78 4.21 11.41
C LYS A 152 6.73 5.14 10.81
N GLU A 153 7.14 6.26 10.23
CA GLU A 153 6.23 7.22 9.60
C GLU A 153 5.57 6.61 8.36
N VAL A 154 6.31 5.88 7.52
CA VAL A 154 5.74 5.13 6.40
C VAL A 154 4.74 4.10 6.90
N MET A 155 5.08 3.32 7.93
CA MET A 155 4.19 2.29 8.48
C MET A 155 2.91 2.90 9.06
N LEU A 156 3.02 4.00 9.82
CA LEU A 156 1.86 4.71 10.39
C LEU A 156 1.00 5.33 9.29
N PHE A 157 1.62 5.93 8.26
CA PHE A 157 0.89 6.47 7.12
C PHE A 157 0.11 5.36 6.41
N LEU A 158 0.74 4.23 6.09
CA LEU A 158 0.07 3.13 5.41
C LEU A 158 -1.05 2.55 6.28
N GLN A 159 -0.80 2.29 7.56
CA GLN A 159 -1.82 1.76 8.48
C GLN A 159 -3.00 2.71 8.70
N SER A 160 -2.76 4.02 8.81
CA SER A 160 -3.84 5.01 8.93
C SER A 160 -4.72 5.07 7.68
N ASN A 161 -4.21 4.65 6.52
CA ASN A 161 -4.96 4.50 5.27
C ASN A 161 -5.45 3.06 5.03
N GLY A 162 -5.58 2.26 6.09
CA GLY A 162 -6.18 0.92 6.02
C GLY A 162 -5.29 -0.18 5.42
N VAL A 163 -3.99 0.09 5.24
CA VAL A 163 -3.01 -0.90 4.77
C VAL A 163 -2.60 -1.82 5.91
N SER A 164 -2.69 -3.14 5.71
CA SER A 164 -2.22 -4.11 6.70
C SER A 164 -0.68 -4.06 6.83
N THR A 165 -0.17 -4.38 8.01
CA THR A 165 1.28 -4.32 8.31
C THR A 165 2.12 -5.19 7.37
N SER A 166 1.59 -6.34 6.95
CA SER A 166 2.26 -7.22 5.97
C SER A 166 2.38 -6.57 4.60
N LEU A 167 1.34 -5.84 4.16
CA LEU A 167 1.35 -5.08 2.92
C LEU A 167 2.27 -3.87 3.01
N ALA A 168 2.20 -3.13 4.12
CA ALA A 168 3.06 -1.98 4.37
C ALA A 168 4.55 -2.35 4.36
N THR A 169 4.90 -3.53 4.89
CA THR A 169 6.25 -4.08 4.82
C THR A 169 6.70 -4.34 3.38
N LYS A 170 5.82 -4.84 2.50
CA LYS A 170 6.13 -5.04 1.07
C LYS A 170 6.33 -3.71 0.35
N ILE A 171 5.45 -2.74 0.62
CA ILE A 171 5.52 -1.38 0.04
C ILE A 171 6.84 -0.71 0.43
N TYR A 172 7.19 -0.76 1.71
CA TYR A 172 8.44 -0.20 2.20
C TYR A 172 9.67 -0.93 1.64
N LYS A 173 9.64 -2.27 1.53
CA LYS A 173 10.76 -3.01 0.90
C LYS A 173 11.01 -2.61 -0.56
N TYR A 174 9.97 -2.18 -1.27
CA TYR A 174 10.07 -1.80 -2.68
C TYR A 174 10.46 -0.33 -2.86
N TYR A 175 9.76 0.61 -2.20
CA TYR A 175 9.98 2.05 -2.38
C TYR A 175 10.87 2.70 -1.32
N GLY A 176 11.16 2.02 -0.22
CA GLY A 176 11.93 2.55 0.91
C GLY A 176 11.29 3.81 1.49
N ASP A 177 12.10 4.83 1.70
CA ASP A 177 11.69 6.11 2.29
C ASP A 177 10.73 6.90 1.38
N ASP A 178 10.73 6.63 0.07
CA ASP A 178 9.86 7.33 -0.89
C ASP A 178 8.44 6.72 -0.97
N ALA A 179 8.16 5.67 -0.19
CA ALA A 179 6.89 4.97 -0.18
C ALA A 179 5.69 5.90 0.02
N ILE A 180 5.78 6.88 0.93
CA ILE A 180 4.66 7.82 1.17
C ILE A 180 4.40 8.68 -0.07
N ASN A 181 5.45 9.22 -0.69
CA ASN A 181 5.30 10.10 -1.85
C ASN A 181 4.75 9.34 -3.05
N GLN A 182 5.26 8.13 -3.31
CA GLN A 182 4.79 7.31 -4.43
C GLN A 182 3.32 6.91 -4.25
N VAL A 183 2.93 6.50 -3.04
CA VAL A 183 1.54 6.12 -2.75
C VAL A 183 0.61 7.33 -2.81
N ARG A 184 1.06 8.53 -2.40
CA ARG A 184 0.28 9.77 -2.54
C ARG A 184 0.14 10.25 -3.97
N ALA A 185 1.16 10.05 -4.79
CA ALA A 185 1.14 10.46 -6.19
C ALA A 185 0.20 9.57 -7.02
N ASP A 186 0.29 8.25 -6.83
CA ASP A 186 -0.54 7.28 -7.57
C ASP A 186 -0.68 5.96 -6.78
N PRO A 187 -1.76 5.78 -6.00
CA PRO A 187 -2.02 4.57 -5.23
C PRO A 187 -2.12 3.30 -6.11
N TYR A 188 -2.55 3.43 -7.37
CA TYR A 188 -2.71 2.29 -8.28
C TYR A 188 -1.39 1.78 -8.85
N ARG A 189 -0.27 2.49 -8.63
CA ARG A 189 1.07 1.93 -8.87
C ARG A 189 1.36 0.73 -7.99
N LEU A 190 0.79 0.67 -6.78
CA LEU A 190 0.95 -0.47 -5.89
C LEU A 190 0.55 -1.79 -6.56
N ALA A 191 -0.52 -1.77 -7.36
CA ALA A 191 -1.00 -2.95 -8.07
C ALA A 191 -0.13 -3.35 -9.28
N ARG A 192 0.65 -2.40 -9.83
CA ARG A 192 1.55 -2.62 -10.97
C ARG A 192 2.94 -3.06 -10.51
N ASP A 193 3.46 -2.43 -9.46
CA ASP A 193 4.87 -2.54 -9.05
C ASP A 193 5.09 -3.68 -8.03
N ILE A 194 4.06 -4.05 -7.25
CA ILE A 194 4.20 -4.97 -6.11
C ILE A 194 3.35 -6.24 -6.28
N PHE A 195 4.03 -7.37 -6.40
CA PHE A 195 3.39 -8.68 -6.46
C PHE A 195 2.54 -8.99 -5.22
N GLY A 196 1.29 -9.38 -5.46
CA GLY A 196 0.31 -9.68 -4.42
C GLY A 196 -0.48 -8.47 -3.90
N ILE A 197 -0.32 -7.30 -4.53
CA ILE A 197 -1.28 -6.19 -4.39
C ILE A 197 -2.10 -6.15 -5.68
N GLY A 198 -3.40 -6.44 -5.59
CA GLY A 198 -4.31 -6.32 -6.72
C GLY A 198 -4.98 -4.94 -6.76
N PHE A 199 -5.66 -4.66 -7.87
CA PHE A 199 -6.47 -3.44 -8.04
C PHE A 199 -7.42 -3.20 -6.87
N LEU A 200 -8.20 -4.21 -6.44
CA LEU A 200 -9.16 -4.08 -5.33
C LEU A 200 -8.50 -3.62 -4.02
N THR A 201 -7.28 -4.08 -3.75
CA THR A 201 -6.53 -3.67 -2.57
C THR A 201 -6.01 -2.24 -2.72
N ALA A 202 -5.48 -1.89 -3.90
CA ALA A 202 -5.06 -0.52 -4.20
C ALA A 202 -6.23 0.48 -4.18
N ASP A 203 -7.41 0.10 -4.67
CA ASP A 203 -8.62 0.92 -4.68
C ASP A 203 -9.10 1.21 -3.25
N ARG A 204 -9.06 0.21 -2.37
CA ARG A 204 -9.37 0.42 -0.94
C ARG A 204 -8.44 1.44 -0.29
N ILE A 205 -7.15 1.38 -0.62
CA ILE A 205 -6.14 2.32 -0.09
C ILE A 205 -6.39 3.72 -0.67
N ALA A 206 -6.65 3.83 -1.97
CA ALA A 206 -6.97 5.08 -2.64
C ALA A 206 -8.21 5.76 -2.03
N GLN A 207 -9.28 5.00 -1.79
CA GLN A 207 -10.50 5.48 -1.14
C GLN A 207 -10.24 5.92 0.31
N ALA A 208 -9.45 5.17 1.08
CA ALA A 208 -9.07 5.56 2.44
C ALA A 208 -8.25 6.86 2.48
N MET A 209 -7.48 7.13 1.42
CA MET A 209 -6.76 8.38 1.21
C MET A 209 -7.65 9.54 0.72
N GLY A 210 -8.93 9.29 0.46
CA GLY A 210 -9.89 10.29 0.02
C GLY A 210 -9.89 10.56 -1.49
N LEU A 211 -9.36 9.64 -2.30
CA LEU A 211 -9.46 9.75 -3.75
C LEU A 211 -10.93 9.69 -4.19
N ALA A 212 -11.31 10.55 -5.12
CA ALA A 212 -12.67 10.61 -5.65
C ALA A 212 -13.01 9.32 -6.43
N PRO A 213 -14.25 8.81 -6.35
CA PRO A 213 -14.65 7.58 -7.03
C PRO A 213 -14.60 7.71 -8.56
N ASP A 214 -14.72 8.91 -9.09
CA ASP A 214 -14.64 9.24 -10.51
C ASP A 214 -13.24 9.71 -10.94
N ALA A 215 -12.23 9.59 -10.06
CA ALA A 215 -10.87 9.99 -10.39
C ALA A 215 -10.37 9.27 -11.65
N PRO A 216 -9.75 9.98 -12.60
CA PRO A 216 -9.33 9.40 -13.87
C PRO A 216 -8.31 8.27 -13.70
N GLU A 217 -7.46 8.33 -12.67
CA GLU A 217 -6.49 7.28 -12.33
C GLU A 217 -7.21 5.99 -11.88
N ARG A 218 -8.29 6.12 -11.11
CA ARG A 218 -9.13 4.99 -10.68
C ARG A 218 -9.80 4.31 -11.87
N VAL A 219 -10.39 5.10 -12.75
CA VAL A 219 -11.08 4.60 -13.94
C VAL A 219 -10.12 3.86 -14.86
N ALA A 220 -8.94 4.44 -15.13
CA ALA A 220 -7.90 3.79 -15.92
C ALA A 220 -7.43 2.46 -15.29
N ALA A 221 -7.11 2.47 -13.99
CA ALA A 221 -6.68 1.26 -13.30
C ALA A 221 -7.77 0.17 -13.26
N GLY A 222 -9.04 0.56 -13.15
CA GLY A 222 -10.18 -0.36 -13.16
C GLY A 222 -10.44 -1.00 -14.52
N ILE A 223 -10.31 -0.23 -15.61
CA ILE A 223 -10.42 -0.76 -16.98
C ILE A 223 -9.31 -1.78 -17.25
N ALA A 224 -8.07 -1.44 -16.88
CA ALA A 224 -6.94 -2.37 -17.00
C ALA A 224 -7.20 -3.65 -16.18
N TYR A 225 -7.76 -3.52 -14.97
CA TYR A 225 -8.13 -4.67 -14.15
C TYR A 225 -9.22 -5.54 -14.77
N ALA A 226 -10.26 -4.95 -15.35
CA ALA A 226 -11.32 -5.69 -16.05
C ALA A 226 -10.76 -6.49 -17.24
N LEU A 227 -9.87 -5.90 -18.03
CA LEU A 227 -9.19 -6.60 -19.13
C LEU A 227 -8.30 -7.75 -18.64
N ASN A 228 -7.57 -7.56 -17.52
CA ASN A 228 -6.76 -8.63 -16.95
C ASN A 228 -7.63 -9.78 -16.43
N GLN A 229 -8.77 -9.50 -15.80
CA GLN A 229 -9.71 -10.55 -15.39
C GLN A 229 -10.26 -11.34 -16.58
N ALA A 230 -10.65 -10.65 -17.65
CA ALA A 230 -11.07 -11.34 -18.87
C ALA A 230 -9.94 -12.20 -19.47
N THR A 231 -8.69 -11.75 -19.34
CA THR A 231 -7.52 -12.54 -19.74
C THR A 231 -7.38 -13.82 -18.90
N ASP A 232 -7.59 -13.73 -17.58
CA ASP A 232 -7.58 -14.89 -16.68
C ASP A 232 -8.71 -15.89 -17.00
N GLU A 233 -9.82 -15.41 -17.56
CA GLU A 233 -10.93 -16.23 -18.08
C GLU A 233 -10.66 -16.80 -19.49
N GLY A 234 -9.53 -16.44 -20.11
CA GLY A 234 -9.08 -16.95 -21.41
C GLY A 234 -9.43 -16.06 -22.61
N HIS A 235 -9.96 -14.86 -22.38
CA HIS A 235 -10.21 -13.89 -23.45
C HIS A 235 -8.89 -13.21 -23.88
N VAL A 236 -8.76 -12.95 -25.19
CA VAL A 236 -7.61 -12.21 -25.74
C VAL A 236 -7.92 -10.71 -25.86
N PHE A 237 -9.20 -10.39 -26.04
CA PHE A 237 -9.75 -9.04 -26.11
C PHE A 237 -11.16 -9.02 -25.51
N LEU A 238 -11.67 -7.82 -25.23
CA LEU A 238 -13.08 -7.59 -24.94
C LEU A 238 -13.69 -6.65 -25.98
N PRO A 239 -14.94 -6.90 -26.44
CA PRO A 239 -15.72 -5.91 -27.18
C PRO A 239 -15.95 -4.65 -26.33
N THR A 240 -16.06 -3.50 -27.00
CA THR A 240 -16.20 -2.21 -26.31
C THR A 240 -17.44 -2.16 -25.41
N ALA A 241 -18.58 -2.66 -25.87
CA ALA A 241 -19.81 -2.70 -25.07
C ALA A 241 -19.65 -3.57 -23.81
N GLU A 242 -18.97 -4.72 -23.92
CA GLU A 242 -18.72 -5.62 -22.78
C GLU A 242 -17.74 -5.01 -21.78
N LEU A 243 -16.64 -4.42 -22.26
CA LEU A 243 -15.67 -3.74 -21.39
C LEU A 243 -16.32 -2.58 -20.64
N VAL A 244 -17.15 -1.78 -21.32
CA VAL A 244 -17.85 -0.66 -20.72
C VAL A 244 -18.82 -1.13 -19.65
N GLN A 245 -19.59 -2.18 -19.94
CA GLN A 245 -20.51 -2.75 -18.96
C GLN A 245 -19.76 -3.26 -17.72
N GLN A 246 -18.71 -4.07 -17.91
CA GLN A 246 -17.91 -4.62 -16.81
C GLN A 246 -17.24 -3.52 -15.98
N ALA A 247 -16.66 -2.50 -16.63
CA ALA A 247 -16.01 -1.40 -15.94
C ALA A 247 -17.01 -0.50 -15.20
N THR A 248 -18.19 -0.27 -15.78
CA THR A 248 -19.28 0.49 -15.14
C THR A 248 -19.77 -0.23 -13.88
N ASP A 249 -19.99 -1.54 -13.96
CA ASP A 249 -20.44 -2.36 -12.83
C ASP A 249 -19.38 -2.48 -11.74
N LEU A 250 -18.10 -2.57 -12.12
CA LEU A 250 -16.98 -2.66 -11.18
C LEU A 250 -16.74 -1.33 -10.43
N LEU A 251 -16.80 -0.20 -11.15
CA LEU A 251 -16.35 1.09 -10.66
C LEU A 251 -17.49 2.00 -10.18
N ASP A 252 -18.73 1.69 -10.53
CA ASP A 252 -19.92 2.53 -10.30
C ASP A 252 -19.76 3.92 -10.93
N VAL A 253 -19.37 3.95 -12.21
CA VAL A 253 -19.10 5.17 -13.00
C VAL A 253 -19.89 5.16 -14.30
N THR A 254 -20.03 6.33 -14.94
CA THR A 254 -20.77 6.44 -16.21
C THR A 254 -19.96 5.87 -17.40
N ALA A 255 -20.66 5.38 -18.42
CA ALA A 255 -20.04 4.90 -19.66
C ALA A 255 -19.13 5.96 -20.34
N GLN A 256 -19.48 7.24 -20.22
CA GLN A 256 -18.64 8.34 -20.73
C GLN A 256 -17.30 8.43 -19.99
N GLN A 257 -17.30 8.27 -18.67
CA GLN A 257 -16.06 8.23 -17.88
C GLN A 257 -15.20 7.02 -18.24
N VAL A 258 -15.82 5.85 -18.46
CA VAL A 258 -15.09 4.67 -18.95
C VAL A 258 -14.46 4.94 -20.31
N GLY A 259 -15.20 5.54 -21.24
CA GLY A 259 -14.67 5.90 -22.56
C GLY A 259 -13.44 6.83 -22.49
N LEU A 260 -13.48 7.85 -21.62
CA LEU A 260 -12.33 8.71 -21.35
C LEU A 260 -11.13 7.94 -20.77
N GLY A 261 -11.39 6.97 -19.88
CA GLY A 261 -10.38 6.08 -19.34
C GLY A 261 -9.72 5.19 -20.41
N VAL A 262 -10.50 4.66 -21.36
CA VAL A 262 -9.98 3.88 -22.50
C VAL A 262 -9.05 4.74 -23.36
N ILE A 263 -9.45 5.98 -23.68
CA ILE A 263 -8.61 6.89 -24.47
C ILE A 263 -7.30 7.20 -23.74
N ARG A 264 -7.35 7.40 -22.43
CA ARG A 264 -6.16 7.62 -21.61
C ARG A 264 -5.19 6.43 -21.68
N LEU A 265 -5.69 5.21 -21.42
CA LEU A 265 -4.88 3.99 -21.45
C LEU A 265 -4.31 3.72 -22.84
N TRP A 266 -5.03 4.09 -23.88
CA TRP A 266 -4.54 4.04 -25.25
C TRP A 266 -3.42 5.05 -25.48
N GLY A 267 -3.55 6.29 -25.01
CA GLY A 267 -2.48 7.30 -25.07
C GLY A 267 -1.21 6.92 -24.29
N GLU A 268 -1.36 6.10 -23.24
CA GLU A 268 -0.25 5.53 -22.45
C GLU A 268 0.30 4.21 -23.04
N ASP A 269 -0.16 3.78 -24.22
CA ASP A 269 0.22 2.54 -24.92
C ASP A 269 -0.03 1.24 -24.10
N GLN A 270 -0.93 1.31 -23.11
CA GLN A 270 -1.30 0.15 -22.29
C GLN A 270 -2.40 -0.71 -22.95
N ILE A 271 -3.20 -0.09 -23.82
CA ILE A 271 -4.31 -0.72 -24.52
C ILE A 271 -4.22 -0.47 -26.03
N LYS A 272 -4.66 -1.46 -26.82
CA LYS A 272 -4.82 -1.37 -28.28
C LYS A 272 -6.28 -1.55 -28.66
N VAL A 273 -6.75 -0.72 -29.59
CA VAL A 273 -8.12 -0.77 -30.11
C VAL A 273 -8.09 -1.14 -31.59
N THR A 274 -8.82 -2.17 -31.98
CA THR A 274 -8.96 -2.61 -33.38
C THR A 274 -10.43 -2.61 -33.80
N PRO A 275 -10.74 -2.42 -35.10
CA PRO A 275 -12.11 -2.45 -35.60
C PRO A 275 -12.73 -3.86 -35.56
N ALA A 276 -11.91 -4.91 -35.54
CA ALA A 276 -12.32 -6.29 -35.40
C ALA A 276 -11.18 -7.13 -34.81
N ALA A 277 -11.52 -8.32 -34.29
CA ALA A 277 -10.53 -9.26 -33.76
C ALA A 277 -9.44 -9.60 -34.80
N GLY A 278 -8.16 -9.45 -34.42
CA GLY A 278 -7.02 -9.65 -35.33
C GLY A 278 -6.91 -8.63 -36.48
N GLY A 279 -7.65 -7.53 -36.42
CA GLY A 279 -7.54 -6.41 -37.35
C GLY A 279 -6.28 -5.58 -37.11
N GLU A 280 -5.92 -4.74 -38.08
CA GLU A 280 -4.84 -3.76 -37.90
C GLU A 280 -5.23 -2.75 -36.81
N GLU A 281 -4.26 -2.38 -35.97
CA GLU A 281 -4.41 -1.31 -34.98
C GLU A 281 -5.00 -0.09 -35.68
N MET A 282 -6.16 0.37 -35.18
CA MET A 282 -6.69 1.63 -35.65
C MET A 282 -5.78 2.71 -35.08
N ILE A 283 -5.01 3.40 -35.90
CA ILE A 283 -4.36 4.63 -35.50
C ILE A 283 -5.47 5.68 -35.49
N LEU A 284 -6.12 5.94 -34.35
CA LEU A 284 -6.82 7.22 -34.23
C LEU A 284 -5.78 8.29 -34.51
N PRO A 285 -6.07 9.30 -35.34
CA PRO A 285 -5.22 10.47 -35.37
C PRO A 285 -5.33 11.13 -33.99
N LEU A 286 -4.47 10.72 -33.07
CA LEU A 286 -3.95 11.58 -32.01
C LEU A 286 -3.25 12.71 -32.76
N THR A 287 -4.03 13.63 -33.32
CA THR A 287 -3.50 14.91 -33.77
C THR A 287 -2.86 15.48 -32.53
N ALA A 288 -1.53 15.46 -32.51
CA ALA A 288 -0.75 16.33 -31.63
C ALA A 288 -1.46 17.69 -31.63
N PRO A 289 -1.66 18.34 -30.47
CA PRO A 289 -2.45 19.56 -30.40
C PRO A 289 -1.92 20.52 -31.45
N THR A 290 -2.67 20.68 -32.54
CA THR A 290 -2.27 21.52 -33.66
C THR A 290 -2.13 22.91 -33.08
N ALA A 291 -0.95 23.50 -33.28
CA ALA A 291 -0.46 24.71 -32.63
C ALA A 291 -1.28 26.00 -32.87
N ASP A 292 -2.50 25.91 -33.42
CA ASP A 292 -3.33 27.06 -33.79
C ASP A 292 -4.81 26.94 -33.36
N GLY A 293 -5.11 26.11 -32.36
CA GLY A 293 -6.41 26.08 -31.70
C GLY A 293 -6.28 26.53 -30.24
N ILE A 294 -6.80 27.70 -29.90
CA ILE A 294 -6.85 28.20 -28.52
C ILE A 294 -7.40 27.07 -27.61
N PRO A 295 -6.64 26.59 -26.60
CA PRO A 295 -7.11 25.55 -25.69
C PRO A 295 -8.31 26.11 -24.92
N GLN A 296 -9.52 25.64 -25.25
CA GLN A 296 -10.69 25.96 -24.44
C GLN A 296 -10.68 25.09 -23.20
N LEU A 297 -10.37 25.75 -22.09
CA LEU A 297 -10.52 25.29 -20.72
C LEU A 297 -12.00 24.96 -20.47
N VAL A 298 -12.37 23.68 -20.46
CA VAL A 298 -13.64 23.26 -19.89
C VAL A 298 -13.39 23.01 -18.41
N ALA A 299 -13.67 24.03 -17.61
CA ALA A 299 -13.66 23.92 -16.15
C ALA A 299 -15.06 23.48 -15.69
N GLU A 300 -15.20 22.20 -15.35
CA GLU A 300 -16.15 21.78 -14.34
C GLU A 300 -15.37 21.14 -13.18
N HIS A 301 -15.58 21.65 -11.97
CA HIS A 301 -15.00 21.17 -10.71
C HIS A 301 -13.46 21.19 -10.55
N GLY A 302 -12.74 21.97 -11.35
CA GLY A 302 -11.40 22.44 -10.99
C GLY A 302 -10.21 21.51 -11.27
N GLN A 303 -10.34 20.56 -12.20
CA GLN A 303 -9.21 19.77 -12.71
C GLN A 303 -8.95 20.05 -14.20
N ILE A 304 -7.67 20.13 -14.57
CA ILE A 304 -7.20 20.45 -15.92
C ILE A 304 -6.81 19.13 -16.60
N TYR A 305 -7.51 18.78 -17.68
CA TYR A 305 -7.19 17.61 -18.50
C TYR A 305 -6.40 18.00 -19.75
N ALA A 306 -5.33 17.25 -20.04
CA ALA A 306 -4.69 17.28 -21.35
C ALA A 306 -5.27 16.14 -22.22
N ALA A 307 -6.03 16.53 -23.24
CA ALA A 307 -6.46 15.76 -24.41
C ALA A 307 -7.45 14.58 -24.23
N ALA A 308 -8.70 14.81 -24.64
CA ALA A 308 -9.52 14.04 -25.61
C ALA A 308 -10.98 14.45 -25.44
N THR A 309 -11.63 14.94 -26.49
CA THR A 309 -12.98 15.52 -26.41
C THR A 309 -14.05 14.45 -26.14
N PRO A 310 -15.16 14.79 -25.45
CA PRO A 310 -16.29 13.87 -25.22
C PRO A 310 -16.81 13.19 -26.49
N ALA A 311 -16.71 13.87 -27.64
CA ALA A 311 -17.09 13.35 -28.95
C ALA A 311 -16.29 12.11 -29.38
N GLN A 312 -15.01 12.01 -29.03
CA GLN A 312 -14.17 10.84 -29.35
C GLN A 312 -14.54 9.64 -28.46
N ALA A 313 -14.95 9.89 -27.23
CA ALA A 313 -15.48 8.85 -26.34
C ALA A 313 -16.82 8.33 -26.87
N GLU A 314 -17.72 9.20 -27.33
CA GLU A 314 -19.00 8.80 -27.93
C GLU A 314 -18.83 7.95 -29.19
N GLU A 315 -17.89 8.30 -30.07
CA GLU A 315 -17.58 7.51 -31.28
C GLU A 315 -17.00 6.12 -30.94
N LEU A 316 -16.11 6.04 -29.95
CA LEU A 316 -15.60 4.77 -29.42
C LEU A 316 -16.72 3.90 -28.84
N LEU A 317 -17.67 4.50 -28.11
CA LEU A 317 -18.78 3.80 -27.47
C LEU A 317 -19.83 3.31 -28.47
N HIS A 318 -19.94 3.94 -29.64
CA HIS A 318 -20.95 3.59 -30.66
C HIS A 318 -20.54 2.44 -31.58
N GLU A 319 -19.24 2.19 -31.76
CA GLU A 319 -18.75 1.11 -32.62
C GLU A 319 -18.29 -0.10 -31.78
N GLU A 320 -18.73 -1.31 -32.14
CA GLU A 320 -18.22 -2.54 -31.54
C GLU A 320 -16.76 -2.77 -31.96
N ARG A 321 -15.82 -2.25 -31.17
CA ARG A 321 -14.38 -2.42 -31.36
C ARG A 321 -13.84 -3.44 -30.39
N ALA A 322 -12.76 -4.13 -30.78
CA ALA A 322 -12.04 -5.06 -29.93
C ALA A 322 -10.92 -4.32 -29.19
N ILE A 323 -10.92 -4.44 -27.86
CA ILE A 323 -10.00 -3.76 -26.95
C ILE A 323 -9.08 -4.79 -26.32
N TYR A 324 -7.77 -4.57 -26.46
CA TYR A 324 -6.71 -5.48 -26.05
C TYR A 324 -5.78 -4.85 -25.02
N LEU A 325 -5.23 -5.67 -24.14
CA LEU A 325 -3.96 -5.31 -23.51
C LEU A 325 -2.84 -5.38 -24.57
N THR A 326 -1.96 -4.38 -24.59
CA THR A 326 -0.88 -4.29 -25.59
C THR A 326 -0.06 -5.58 -25.76
N PRO A 327 0.35 -6.30 -24.69
CA PRO A 327 1.07 -7.57 -24.83
C PRO A 327 0.28 -8.67 -25.55
N LEU A 328 -1.04 -8.72 -25.36
CA LEU A 328 -1.91 -9.72 -25.96
C LEU A 328 -2.16 -9.43 -27.44
N TYR A 329 -2.33 -8.16 -27.79
CA TYR A 329 -2.44 -7.74 -29.20
C TYR A 329 -1.24 -8.20 -30.02
N TYR A 330 -0.01 -7.93 -29.56
CA TYR A 330 1.20 -8.37 -30.27
C TYR A 330 1.34 -9.89 -30.31
N SER A 331 0.85 -10.59 -29.29
CA SER A 331 0.83 -12.05 -29.25
C SER A 331 -0.12 -12.62 -30.30
N GLU A 332 -1.36 -12.13 -30.37
CA GLU A 332 -2.35 -12.56 -31.37
C GLU A 332 -1.88 -12.26 -32.79
N VAL A 333 -1.53 -11.00 -33.08
CA VAL A 333 -1.09 -10.55 -34.42
C VAL A 333 0.19 -11.28 -34.83
N GLY A 334 1.12 -11.49 -33.90
CA GLY A 334 2.37 -12.21 -34.14
C GLY A 334 2.16 -13.70 -34.47
N VAL A 335 1.16 -14.36 -33.88
CA VAL A 335 0.79 -15.74 -34.19
C VAL A 335 0.01 -15.80 -35.51
N ALA A 336 -0.97 -14.92 -35.70
CA ALA A 336 -1.77 -14.84 -36.92
C ALA A 336 -0.90 -14.62 -38.16
N ASN A 337 0.07 -13.71 -38.08
CA ASN A 337 1.01 -13.45 -39.17
C ASN A 337 1.93 -14.65 -39.46
N ARG A 338 2.37 -15.37 -38.42
CA ARG A 338 3.18 -16.60 -38.59
C ARG A 338 2.38 -17.73 -39.23
N LEU A 339 1.13 -17.94 -38.82
CA LEU A 339 0.23 -18.92 -39.43
C LEU A 339 -0.09 -18.55 -40.88
N ARG A 340 -0.36 -17.26 -41.15
CA ARG A 340 -0.61 -16.76 -42.51
C ARG A 340 0.60 -16.98 -43.41
N ARG A 341 1.81 -16.74 -42.88
CA ARG A 341 3.06 -17.04 -43.59
C ARG A 341 3.17 -18.54 -43.90
N LEU A 342 2.99 -19.42 -42.91
CA LEU A 342 3.03 -20.88 -43.11
C LEU A 342 2.03 -21.35 -44.16
N LEU A 343 0.80 -20.80 -44.17
CA LEU A 343 -0.22 -21.13 -45.16
C LEU A 343 0.09 -20.61 -46.57
N GLN A 344 0.79 -19.46 -46.68
CA GLN A 344 1.11 -18.85 -47.97
C GLN A 344 2.39 -19.41 -48.60
N THR A 345 3.43 -19.66 -47.81
CA THR A 345 4.75 -20.06 -48.32
C THR A 345 5.03 -21.56 -48.17
N GLY A 346 4.35 -22.27 -47.26
CA GLY A 346 4.62 -23.69 -46.97
C GLY A 346 5.98 -23.96 -46.29
N GLU A 347 6.88 -22.99 -46.27
CA GLU A 347 8.19 -23.07 -45.62
C GLU A 347 8.07 -22.89 -44.10
N SER A 348 8.53 -23.90 -43.38
CA SER A 348 8.64 -23.86 -41.93
C SER A 348 9.95 -23.17 -41.54
N CYS A 349 9.94 -22.35 -40.49
CA CYS A 349 11.19 -21.82 -39.93
C CYS A 349 12.15 -22.94 -39.45
N PHE A 350 11.65 -24.17 -39.29
CA PHE A 350 12.46 -25.36 -38.99
C PHE A 350 13.21 -25.92 -40.20
N ASP A 351 12.87 -25.52 -41.43
CA ASP A 351 13.59 -25.97 -42.64
C ASP A 351 15.03 -25.45 -42.67
N HIS A 352 15.30 -24.35 -41.94
CA HIS A 352 16.65 -23.81 -41.73
C HIS A 352 17.50 -24.65 -40.74
N PHE A 353 16.85 -25.44 -39.87
CA PHE A 353 17.52 -26.32 -38.89
C PHE A 353 17.68 -27.77 -39.38
N ALA A 354 17.13 -28.10 -40.55
CA ALA A 354 17.18 -29.43 -41.15
C ALA A 354 18.40 -29.66 -42.08
N ARG A 355 19.46 -28.83 -41.98
CA ARG A 355 20.71 -28.99 -42.75
C ARG A 355 21.91 -29.33 -41.88
#